data_AF-A0A945HKL6-F1
#
_entry.id   AF-A0A945HKL6-F1
#
_cell.length_a   1.000
_cell.length_b   1.000
_cell.length_c   1.000
_cell.angle_alpha   90.00
_cell.angle_beta   90.00
_cell.angle_gamma   90.00
#
_symmetry.space_group_name_H-M   'P 1'
#
loop_
_entity.id
_entity.type
_entity.pdbx_description
1 polymer ?
#
loop_
_entity_poly.entity_id
_entity_poly.type
_entity_poly.pdbx_seq_one_letter_code
_entity_poly.pdbx_strand_id
1 'polypeptide(L)'
;LIAENNFSSYKAGYGSSIVITMDSTLGFELLGFGKKVLFCAATIDNALQHKENINYIFHKMPNIVLLDNLTQQDFNNKMNALVNMEDEEYLRQTEAARKYYMKCQKLPPHKIISNFIYDNVLVR
;
A
#
# COMPACT_ATOMS: atom_id res chain seq x y z
N LEU A 1 -17.32 -19.87 -4.10
CA LEU A 1 -17.61 -18.61 -4.81
C LEU A 1 -17.23 -17.45 -3.89
N ILE A 2 -16.10 -16.77 -4.12
CA ILE A 2 -16.09 -15.33 -3.82
C ILE A 2 -16.66 -14.75 -5.11
N ALA A 3 -17.94 -14.37 -5.09
CA ALA A 3 -18.52 -13.69 -6.24
C ALA A 3 -17.64 -12.47 -6.58
N GLU A 4 -17.50 -12.13 -7.87
CA GLU A 4 -16.88 -10.87 -8.30
C GLU A 4 -17.76 -9.72 -7.84
N ASN A 5 -17.69 -9.44 -6.56
CA ASN A 5 -18.40 -8.34 -5.95
C ASN A 5 -17.65 -7.09 -6.40
N ASN A 6 -18.36 -6.11 -6.93
CA ASN A 6 -17.81 -4.79 -7.28
C ASN A 6 -17.18 -4.04 -6.07
N PHE A 7 -17.20 -4.64 -4.87
CA PHE A 7 -16.68 -4.14 -3.60
C PHE A 7 -15.36 -4.79 -3.16
N SER A 8 -14.54 -5.33 -4.08
CA SER A 8 -13.21 -5.82 -3.73
C SER A 8 -12.27 -4.64 -3.39
N SER A 9 -11.67 -4.65 -2.20
CA SER A 9 -10.65 -3.67 -1.79
C SER A 9 -9.46 -3.63 -2.76
N TYR A 10 -9.15 -4.76 -3.42
CA TYR A 10 -8.16 -4.79 -4.51
C TYR A 10 -8.64 -3.98 -5.71
N LYS A 11 -9.88 -4.16 -6.16
CA LYS A 11 -10.44 -3.42 -7.30
C LYS A 11 -10.42 -1.91 -7.03
N ALA A 12 -10.83 -1.49 -5.82
CA ALA A 12 -10.74 -0.10 -5.40
C ALA A 12 -9.28 0.38 -5.38
N GLY A 13 -8.37 -0.37 -4.75
CA GLY A 13 -6.95 -0.01 -4.66
C GLY A 13 -6.24 0.11 -6.01
N TYR A 14 -6.52 -0.78 -6.97
CA TYR A 14 -5.94 -0.69 -8.32
C TYR A 14 -6.55 0.42 -9.17
N GLY A 15 -7.84 0.72 -8.97
CA GLY A 15 -8.56 1.78 -9.69
C GLY A 15 -8.22 3.19 -9.19
N SER A 16 -7.77 3.33 -7.94
CA SER A 16 -7.41 4.62 -7.37
C SER A 16 -6.08 5.18 -7.89
N SER A 17 -6.01 6.50 -8.00
CA SER A 17 -4.76 7.23 -8.29
C SER A 17 -3.81 7.22 -7.08
N ILE A 18 -4.36 7.34 -5.87
CA ILE A 18 -3.64 7.27 -4.60
C ILE A 18 -4.47 6.45 -3.61
N VAL A 19 -3.79 5.66 -2.79
CA VAL A 19 -4.39 4.86 -1.72
C VAL A 19 -3.90 5.37 -0.38
N ILE A 20 -4.82 5.61 0.55
CA ILE A 20 -4.50 6.03 1.92
C ILE A 20 -4.81 4.85 2.84
N THR A 21 -3.88 4.51 3.71
CA THR A 21 -4.02 3.35 4.60
C THR A 21 -3.29 3.57 5.92
N MET A 22 -3.59 2.76 6.94
CA MET A 22 -2.84 2.75 8.19
C MET A 22 -1.59 1.88 8.03
N ASP A 23 -1.69 0.60 8.39
CA ASP A 23 -0.65 -0.44 8.35
C ASP A 23 -1.20 -1.74 7.72
N SER A 24 -2.14 -1.61 6.79
CA SER A 24 -2.79 -2.75 6.13
C SER A 24 -1.84 -3.50 5.20
N THR A 25 -1.87 -4.83 5.24
CA THR A 25 -1.16 -5.72 4.30
C THR A 25 -1.48 -5.39 2.83
N LEU A 26 -2.73 -5.05 2.52
CA LEU A 26 -3.15 -4.62 1.19
C LEU A 26 -2.40 -3.35 0.75
N GLY A 27 -2.14 -2.42 1.67
CA GLY A 27 -1.35 -1.22 1.41
C GLY A 27 0.08 -1.57 0.96
N PHE A 28 0.73 -2.51 1.64
CA PHE A 28 2.05 -3.01 1.26
C PHE A 28 2.05 -3.73 -0.08
N GLU A 29 1.00 -4.51 -0.39
CA GLU A 29 0.87 -5.16 -1.70
C GLU A 29 0.71 -4.15 -2.83
N LEU A 30 -0.12 -3.12 -2.64
CA LEU A 30 -0.34 -2.05 -3.61
C LEU A 30 0.93 -1.21 -3.81
N LEU A 31 1.64 -0.86 -2.72
CA LEU A 31 2.96 -0.25 -2.79
C LEU A 31 3.92 -1.14 -3.59
N GLY A 32 4.00 -2.43 -3.27
CA GLY A 32 4.82 -3.41 -3.98
C GLY A 32 4.54 -3.43 -5.49
N PHE A 33 3.27 -3.31 -5.88
CA PHE A 33 2.84 -3.20 -7.27
C PHE A 33 3.22 -1.85 -7.93
N GLY A 34 3.62 -0.85 -7.16
CA GLY A 34 4.03 0.48 -7.63
C GLY A 34 2.91 1.52 -7.59
N LYS A 35 1.80 1.24 -6.89
CA LYS A 35 0.76 2.25 -6.66
C LYS A 35 1.24 3.29 -5.65
N LYS A 36 0.82 4.54 -5.84
CA LYS A 36 1.01 5.63 -4.88
C LYS A 36 0.20 5.35 -3.63
N VAL A 37 0.89 5.09 -2.52
CA VAL A 37 0.30 4.84 -1.20
C VAL A 37 0.78 5.88 -0.20
N LEU A 38 -0.13 6.35 0.66
CA LEU A 38 0.17 7.13 1.85
C LEU A 38 -0.19 6.29 3.10
N PHE A 39 0.79 6.04 3.95
CA PHE A 39 0.64 5.32 5.22
C PHE A 39 0.52 6.31 6.37
N CYS A 40 -0.55 6.19 7.16
CA CYS A 40 -0.88 7.09 8.26
C CYS A 40 -0.65 6.46 9.64
N ALA A 41 -0.16 5.23 9.72
CA ALA A 41 0.03 4.56 11.01
C ALA A 41 1.04 5.26 11.95
N ALA A 42 1.97 6.05 11.41
CA ALA A 42 2.90 6.84 12.22
C ALA A 42 2.21 7.98 13.01
N THR A 43 0.97 8.32 12.67
CA THR A 43 0.21 9.38 13.37
C THR A 43 -0.58 8.87 14.57
N ILE A 44 -0.55 7.56 14.86
CA ILE A 44 -1.28 6.99 16.01
C ILE A 44 -0.64 7.51 17.31
N ASP A 45 -1.48 8.00 18.22
CA ASP A 45 -1.04 8.59 19.49
C ASP A 45 -0.23 7.60 20.34
N ASN A 46 0.75 8.13 21.08
CA ASN A 46 1.69 7.42 21.93
C ASN A 46 1.02 6.70 23.12
N ALA A 47 -0.28 6.91 23.35
CA ALA A 47 -1.05 6.24 24.40
C ALA A 47 -1.11 4.71 24.23
N LEU A 48 -0.84 4.25 23.02
CA LEU A 48 -0.80 2.85 22.64
C LEU A 48 0.67 2.38 22.59
N GLN A 49 1.01 1.24 23.22
CA GLN A 49 2.33 0.57 23.18
C GLN A 49 2.82 0.16 21.77
N HIS A 50 2.22 0.74 20.72
CA HIS A 50 2.34 0.36 19.34
C HIS A 50 3.44 1.13 18.60
N LYS A 51 4.02 2.18 19.19
CA LYS A 51 5.01 3.02 18.48
C LYS A 51 6.27 2.27 18.07
N GLU A 52 6.78 1.38 18.93
CA GLU A 52 7.94 0.54 18.59
C GLU A 52 7.60 -0.42 17.45
N ASN A 53 6.40 -1.00 17.45
CA ASN A 53 5.92 -1.86 16.38
C ASN A 53 5.74 -1.09 15.06
N ILE A 54 5.19 0.13 15.09
CA ILE A 54 5.05 0.98 13.91
C ILE A 54 6.43 1.36 13.37
N ASN A 55 7.36 1.79 14.23
CA ASN A 55 8.73 2.09 13.82
C ASN A 55 9.41 0.86 13.19
N TYR A 56 9.22 -0.32 13.79
CA TYR A 56 9.73 -1.58 13.24
C TYR A 56 9.09 -1.92 11.89
N ILE A 57 7.77 -1.79 11.75
CA ILE A 57 7.07 -2.08 10.49
C ILE A 57 7.55 -1.15 9.39
N PHE A 58 7.72 0.15 9.66
CA PHE A 58 8.04 1.16 8.64
C PHE A 58 9.52 1.53 8.50
N HIS A 59 10.45 0.82 9.17
CA HIS A 59 11.88 1.19 9.21
C HIS A 59 12.60 1.24 7.84
N LYS A 60 12.06 0.64 6.77
CA LYS A 60 12.58 0.74 5.40
C LYS A 60 11.72 1.61 4.48
N MET A 61 10.66 2.21 5.00
CA MET A 61 9.73 2.99 4.23
C MET A 61 10.29 4.41 4.00
N PRO A 62 10.30 4.92 2.76
CA PRO A 62 10.77 6.28 2.51
C PRO A 62 9.77 7.29 3.08
N ASN A 63 10.28 8.42 3.55
CA ASN A 63 9.44 9.44 4.16
C ASN A 63 8.32 9.90 3.20
N ILE A 64 8.54 9.94 1.88
CA ILE A 64 7.53 10.41 0.91
C ILE A 64 6.17 9.69 0.98
N VAL A 65 6.11 8.47 1.54
CA VAL A 65 4.86 7.70 1.69
C VAL A 65 4.38 7.59 3.14
N LEU A 66 5.01 8.28 4.10
CA LEU A 66 4.63 8.28 5.52
C LEU A 66 3.99 9.61 5.92
N LEU A 67 2.86 9.58 6.61
CA LEU A 67 2.30 10.75 7.25
C LEU A 67 2.78 10.81 8.70
N ASP A 68 3.54 11.85 9.04
CA ASP A 68 4.17 11.99 10.37
C ASP A 68 3.24 12.58 11.43
N ASN A 69 2.24 13.36 11.00
CA ASN A 69 1.23 13.93 11.89
C ASN A 69 -0.11 14.14 11.16
N LEU A 70 -1.19 14.30 11.94
CA LEU A 70 -2.55 14.49 11.42
C LEU A 70 -2.96 15.95 11.24
N THR A 71 -2.01 16.89 11.18
CA THR A 71 -2.38 18.27 10.86
C THR A 71 -2.89 18.32 9.42
N GLN A 72 -3.91 19.14 9.19
CA GLN A 72 -4.47 19.32 7.85
C GLN A 72 -3.40 19.83 6.85
N GLN A 73 -2.50 20.69 7.33
CA GLN A 73 -1.40 21.22 6.54
C GLN A 73 -0.46 20.09 6.07
N ASP A 74 -0.02 19.22 6.97
CA ASP A 74 0.93 18.17 6.62
C ASP A 74 0.28 17.07 5.77
N PHE A 75 -0.98 16.74 6.04
CA PHE A 75 -1.76 15.87 5.17
C PHE A 75 -1.85 16.44 3.75
N ASN A 76 -2.23 17.71 3.61
CA ASN A 76 -2.35 18.37 2.31
C ASN A 76 -1.01 18.44 1.58
N ASN A 77 0.07 18.77 2.29
CA ASN A 77 1.42 18.81 1.73
C ASN A 77 1.82 17.43 1.18
N LYS A 78 1.60 16.36 1.96
CA LYS A 78 1.95 15.00 1.55
C LYS A 78 1.11 14.53 0.36
N MET A 79 -0.19 14.77 0.41
CA MET A 79 -1.09 14.42 -0.69
C MET A 79 -0.75 15.18 -1.97
N ASN A 80 -0.53 16.50 -1.89
CA ASN A 80 -0.15 17.30 -3.05
C ASN A 80 1.19 16.85 -3.64
N ALA A 81 2.16 16.50 -2.79
CA ALA A 81 3.44 15.96 -3.26
C ALA A 81 3.23 14.64 -4.03
N LEU A 82 2.42 13.71 -3.51
CA LEU A 82 2.14 12.43 -4.17
C LEU A 82 1.32 12.58 -5.45
N VAL A 83 0.33 13.47 -5.47
CA VAL A 83 -0.52 13.75 -6.65
C VAL A 83 0.31 14.32 -7.79
N ASN A 84 1.19 15.27 -7.50
CA ASN A 84 1.99 15.97 -8.52
C ASN A 84 3.30 15.25 -8.88
N MET A 85 3.65 14.15 -8.19
CA MET A 85 4.86 13.39 -8.48
C MET A 85 4.66 12.53 -9.72
N GLU A 86 5.61 12.57 -10.65
CA GLU A 86 5.62 11.67 -11.81
C GLU A 86 5.74 10.20 -11.37
N ASP A 87 5.10 9.30 -12.10
CA ASP A 87 5.08 7.88 -11.75
C ASP A 87 6.48 7.27 -11.75
N GLU A 88 7.33 7.62 -12.72
CA GLU A 88 8.73 7.15 -12.78
C GLU A 88 9.52 7.58 -11.54
N GLU A 89 9.34 8.83 -11.11
CA GLU A 89 9.99 9.36 -9.92
C GLU A 89 9.50 8.66 -8.65
N TYR A 90 8.19 8.42 -8.56
CA TYR A 90 7.61 7.65 -7.45
C TYR A 90 8.18 6.23 -7.39
N LEU A 91 8.23 5.54 -8.53
CA LEU A 91 8.76 4.18 -8.62
C LEU A 91 10.23 4.13 -8.22
N ARG A 92 11.03 5.13 -8.62
CA ARG A 92 12.45 5.26 -8.26
C ARG A 92 12.63 5.49 -6.75
N GLN A 93 11.89 6.43 -6.16
CA GLN A 93 12.02 6.75 -4.74
C GLN A 93 11.52 5.63 -3.82
N THR A 94 10.58 4.81 -4.28
CA THR A 94 10.01 3.70 -3.50
C THR A 94 10.65 2.34 -3.78
N GLU A 95 11.58 2.24 -4.74
CA GLU A 95 12.13 0.98 -5.22
C GLU A 95 12.66 0.08 -4.09
N ALA A 96 13.47 0.64 -3.19
CA ALA A 96 14.08 -0.10 -2.09
C ALA A 96 13.03 -0.68 -1.13
N ALA A 97 12.04 0.14 -0.73
CA ALA A 97 10.96 -0.30 0.14
C ALA A 97 10.08 -1.34 -0.56
N ARG A 98 9.73 -1.12 -1.82
CA ARG A 98 8.94 -2.07 -2.62
C ARG A 98 9.60 -3.44 -2.67
N LYS A 99 10.91 -3.50 -2.98
CA LYS A 99 11.68 -4.75 -3.01
C LYS A 99 11.80 -5.41 -1.63
N TYR A 100 11.89 -4.61 -0.57
CA TYR A 100 12.00 -5.10 0.81
C TYR A 100 10.70 -5.73 1.30
N TYR A 101 9.59 -4.99 1.21
CA TYR A 101 8.30 -5.42 1.77
C TYR A 101 7.56 -6.42 0.88
N MET A 102 7.78 -6.39 -0.44
CA MET A 102 7.01 -7.21 -1.35
C MET A 102 7.80 -7.67 -2.57
N LYS A 103 7.95 -8.98 -2.73
CA LYS A 103 8.55 -9.58 -3.94
C LYS A 103 7.51 -9.71 -5.06
N CYS A 104 6.94 -8.59 -5.51
CA CYS A 104 6.01 -8.56 -6.65
C CYS A 104 6.79 -8.63 -7.98
N GLN A 105 7.17 -9.82 -8.43
CA GLN A 105 7.97 -9.97 -9.66
C GLN A 105 7.14 -10.21 -10.93
N LYS A 106 5.87 -10.63 -10.85
CA LYS A 106 5.03 -10.91 -12.04
C LYS A 106 3.55 -10.54 -11.89
N LEU A 107 2.88 -11.08 -10.86
CA LEU A 107 1.46 -10.84 -10.60
C LEU A 107 1.25 -10.54 -9.12
N PRO A 108 0.27 -9.70 -8.76
CA PRO A 108 -0.14 -9.56 -7.37
C PRO A 108 -0.53 -10.90 -6.74
N PRO A 109 -0.23 -11.14 -5.44
CA PRO A 109 -0.57 -12.39 -4.76
C PRO A 109 -2.02 -12.82 -4.93
N HIS A 110 -2.98 -11.89 -4.79
CA HIS A 110 -4.40 -12.22 -4.94
C HIS A 110 -4.75 -12.79 -6.34
N LYS A 111 -4.10 -12.32 -7.42
CA LYS A 111 -4.32 -12.86 -8.77
C LYS A 111 -3.76 -14.28 -8.91
N ILE A 112 -2.59 -14.53 -8.33
CA ILE A 112 -1.97 -15.87 -8.33
C ILE A 112 -2.91 -16.87 -7.64
N ILE A 113 -3.44 -16.50 -6.47
CA ILE A 113 -4.37 -17.32 -5.70
C ILE A 113 -5.69 -17.53 -6.45
N SER A 114 -6.26 -16.45 -7.03
CA SER A 114 -7.50 -16.55 -7.80
C SER A 114 -7.37 -17.49 -9.00
N ASN A 115 -6.27 -17.39 -9.75
CA ASN A 115 -6.01 -18.28 -10.89
C ASN A 115 -5.86 -19.73 -10.43
N PHE A 116 -5.09 -19.98 -9.36
CA PHE A 116 -4.92 -21.32 -8.81
C PHE A 116 -6.26 -21.97 -8.41
N ILE A 117 -7.13 -21.23 -7.73
CA ILE A 117 -8.46 -21.70 -7.33
C ILE A 117 -9.31 -22.03 -8.56
N TYR A 118 -9.30 -21.13 -9.55
CA TYR A 118 -10.04 -21.36 -10.79
C TYR A 118 -9.58 -22.66 -11.47
N ASP A 119 -8.28 -22.79 -11.71
CA ASP A 119 -7.70 -23.91 -12.45
C ASP A 119 -7.84 -25.27 -11.75
N ASN A 120 -7.85 -25.30 -10.41
CA ASN A 120 -7.77 -26.54 -9.64
C ASN A 120 -9.06 -26.92 -8.89
N VAL A 121 -9.96 -25.97 -8.66
CA VAL A 121 -11.18 -26.18 -7.87
C VAL A 121 -12.44 -25.99 -8.70
N LEU A 122 -12.44 -25.06 -9.66
CA LEU A 122 -13.65 -24.69 -10.41
C LEU A 122 -13.72 -25.28 -11.83
N VAL A 123 -12.58 -25.63 -12.42
CA VAL A 123 -12.50 -26.27 -13.76
C VAL A 123 -12.51 -27.82 -13.67
N ARG A 124 -12.56 -28.38 -12.46
CA ARG A 124 -12.85 -29.80 -12.20
C ARG A 124 -14.32 -30.01 -11.90
#